data_AF-A0A957QEW3-F1
#
_entry.id   AF-A0A957QEW3-F1
#
_cell.length_a   1.000
_cell.length_b   1.000
_cell.length_c   1.000
_cell.angle_alpha   90.00
_cell.angle_beta   90.00
_cell.angle_gamma   90.00
#
_symmetry.space_group_name_H-M   'P 1'
#
loop_
_entity.id
_entity.type
_entity.pdbx_description
1 polymer ?
#
loop_
_entity_poly.entity_id
_entity_poly.type
_entity_poly.pdbx_seq_one_letter_code
_entity_poly.pdbx_strand_id
1 'polypeptide(L)' 'MAGREYDDLSWLESKEDIITLENRSRNNYILDLPTGLYRLDSGRRMHTLRSILKIAQVQKLIDAGELVIGDK' A
#
# COMPACT_ATOMS: atom_id res chain seq x y z
N MET A 1 -8.55 -39.93 -5.77
CA MET A 1 -8.28 -38.52 -6.13
C MET A 1 -8.11 -37.76 -4.83
N ALA A 2 -6.87 -37.48 -4.42
CA ALA A 2 -6.58 -36.75 -3.19
C ALA A 2 -6.59 -35.24 -3.51
N GLY A 3 -7.68 -34.58 -3.13
CA GLY A 3 -7.79 -33.12 -3.19
C GLY A 3 -6.74 -32.52 -2.26
N ARG A 4 -5.69 -31.98 -2.86
CA ARG A 4 -4.64 -31.26 -2.16
C ARG A 4 -5.21 -29.90 -1.74
N GLU A 5 -5.78 -29.82 -0.55
CA GLU A 5 -6.12 -28.56 0.13
C GLU A 5 -4.82 -27.86 0.55
N TYR A 6 -4.24 -27.10 -0.37
CA TYR A 6 -3.21 -26.11 -0.07
C TYR A 6 -3.89 -24.74 -0.07
N ASP A 7 -4.67 -24.44 0.95
CA ASP A 7 -5.19 -23.07 1.15
C ASP A 7 -4.95 -22.62 2.60
N ASP A 8 -3.78 -22.97 3.14
CA ASP A 8 -3.34 -22.55 4.48
C ASP A 8 -1.94 -21.93 4.41
N LEU A 9 -1.71 -21.13 3.36
CA LEU A 9 -0.68 -20.10 3.40
C LEU A 9 -1.35 -18.86 3.98
N SER A 10 -1.36 -18.82 5.31
CA SER A 10 -1.49 -17.67 6.21
C SER A 10 -1.18 -16.31 5.58
N TRP A 11 -2.10 -15.76 4.79
CA TRP A 11 -2.22 -14.32 4.60
C TRP A 11 -3.07 -13.85 5.78
N LEU A 12 -2.39 -13.50 6.87
CA LEU A 12 -2.99 -13.09 8.15
C LEU A 12 -3.85 -11.80 8.02
N GLU A 13 -3.85 -11.15 6.86
CA GLU A 13 -4.63 -9.95 6.58
C GLU A 13 -5.52 -10.20 5.38
N SER A 14 -6.80 -9.87 5.55
CA SER A 14 -7.86 -10.08 4.57
C SER A 14 -7.45 -9.44 3.24
N LYS A 15 -7.56 -10.16 2.13
CA LYS A 15 -7.18 -9.69 0.78
C LYS A 15 -7.87 -8.37 0.38
N GLU A 16 -9.01 -8.09 0.99
CA GLU A 16 -9.78 -6.84 0.91
C GLU A 16 -9.08 -5.60 1.51
N ASP A 17 -8.07 -5.79 2.36
CA ASP A 17 -7.29 -4.71 2.95
C ASP A 17 -6.09 -4.30 2.10
N ILE A 18 -5.76 -5.03 1.03
CA ILE A 18 -4.64 -4.65 0.16
C ILE A 18 -5.10 -3.54 -0.79
N ILE A 19 -4.46 -2.38 -0.68
CA ILE A 19 -4.65 -1.23 -1.56
C ILE A 19 -3.40 -0.95 -2.37
N THR A 20 -3.56 -0.25 -3.49
CA THR A 20 -2.43 0.28 -4.24
C THR A 20 -2.30 1.77 -3.97
N LEU A 21 -1.14 2.20 -3.47
CA LEU A 21 -0.81 3.61 -3.33
C LEU A 21 0.01 4.03 -4.56
N GLU A 22 -0.51 4.95 -5.34
CA GLU A 22 0.16 5.49 -6.53
C GLU A 22 0.62 6.92 -6.27
N ASN A 23 1.88 7.21 -6.56
CA ASN A 23 2.40 8.56 -6.58
C ASN A 23 2.13 9.22 -7.94
N ARG A 24 1.19 10.17 -7.96
CA ARG A 24 0.87 10.98 -9.14
C ARG A 24 1.62 12.31 -9.19
N SER A 25 2.29 12.67 -8.10
CA SER A 25 3.16 13.84 -8.09
C SER A 25 4.44 13.57 -8.89
N ARG A 26 5.11 14.67 -9.26
CA ARG A 26 6.45 14.65 -9.87
C ARG A 26 7.56 14.54 -8.83
N ASN A 27 7.21 14.59 -7.56
CA ASN A 27 8.15 14.51 -6.45
C ASN A 27 8.35 13.07 -5.98
N ASN A 28 9.52 12.77 -5.42
CA ASN A 28 9.79 11.51 -4.76
C ASN A 28 9.48 11.65 -3.27
N TYR A 29 8.74 10.70 -2.70
CA TYR A 29 8.43 10.69 -1.27
C TYR A 29 9.21 9.61 -0.55
N ILE A 30 9.65 9.93 0.66
CA ILE A 30 10.12 8.96 1.63
C ILE A 30 9.03 8.84 2.68
N LEU A 31 8.36 7.70 2.70
CA LEU A 31 7.33 7.37 3.67
C LEU A 31 8.00 6.71 4.88
N ASP A 32 7.75 7.25 6.07
CA ASP A 32 8.13 6.62 7.33
C ASP A 32 7.06 5.61 7.71
N LEU A 33 7.34 4.32 7.44
CA LEU A 33 6.43 3.22 7.70
C LEU A 33 6.90 2.45 8.94
N PRO A 34 6.00 1.75 9.66
CA PRO A 34 6.40 0.92 10.79
C PRO A 34 7.39 -0.20 10.42
N THR A 35 7.41 -0.60 9.14
CA THR A 35 8.35 -1.58 8.58
C THR A 35 9.69 -0.97 8.14
N GLY A 36 9.83 0.37 8.20
CA GLY A 36 11.01 1.12 7.80
C GLY A 36 10.71 2.25 6.81
N LEU A 37 11.77 2.87 6.31
CA LEU A 37 11.67 3.93 5.32
C LEU A 37 11.41 3.36 3.94
N TYR A 38 10.31 3.78 3.31
CA TYR A 38 9.96 3.38 1.96
C TYR A 38 10.02 4.57 1.00
N ARG A 39 10.75 4.43 -0.11
CA ARG A 39 10.81 5.47 -1.14
C ARG A 39 9.80 5.20 -2.25
N LEU A 40 8.82 6.10 -2.38
CA LEU A 40 7.83 6.08 -3.45
C LEU A 40 8.18 7.17 -4.47
N ASP A 41 8.93 6.78 -5.50
CA ASP A 41 9.32 7.68 -6.59
C ASP A 41 8.10 8.12 -7.44
N SER A 42 8.24 9.25 -8.13
CA SER A 42 7.22 9.78 -9.05
C SER A 42 6.73 8.71 -10.05
N GLY A 43 5.40 8.55 -10.16
CA GLY A 43 4.78 7.57 -11.06
C GLY A 43 4.89 6.12 -10.62
N ARG A 44 5.48 5.84 -9.45
CA ARG A 44 5.51 4.48 -8.89
C ARG A 44 4.22 4.14 -8.14
N ARG A 45 3.97 2.84 -8.06
CA ARG A 45 2.88 2.22 -7.31
C ARG A 45 3.45 1.30 -6.25
N MET A 46 2.87 1.32 -5.07
CA MET A 46 3.18 0.42 -3.97
C MET A 46 1.92 -0.34 -3.58
N HIS A 47 2.01 -1.66 -3.50
CA HIS A 47 0.95 -2.46 -2.89
C HIS A 47 1.21 -2.49 -1.39
N THR A 48 0.19 -2.11 -0.63
CA THR A 48 0.29 -2.05 0.83
C THR A 48 -1.09 -2.26 1.45
N LEU A 49 -1.13 -2.34 2.76
CA LEU A 49 -2.36 -2.53 3.50
C LEU A 49 -3.05 -1.20 3.71
N ARG A 50 -4.37 -1.20 3.78
CA ARG A 50 -5.20 -0.03 4.09
C ARG A 50 -4.83 0.61 5.42
N SER A 51 -4.22 -0.14 6.33
CA SER A 51 -3.61 0.38 7.56
C SER A 51 -2.58 1.49 7.33
N ILE A 52 -1.96 1.59 6.15
CA ILE A 52 -1.05 2.68 5.78
C ILE A 52 -1.74 4.07 5.85
N LEU A 53 -3.06 4.12 5.64
CA LEU A 53 -3.84 5.37 5.67
C LEU A 53 -3.92 5.96 7.09
N LYS A 54 -3.65 5.15 8.12
CA LYS A 54 -3.56 5.61 9.50
C LYS A 54 -2.28 6.44 9.74
N ILE A 55 -1.30 6.36 8.84
CA ILE A 55 -0.07 7.13 8.91
C ILE A 55 -0.37 8.56 8.46
N ALA A 56 -0.20 9.52 9.38
CA ALA A 56 -0.53 10.93 9.13
C ALA A 56 0.20 11.51 7.91
N GLN A 57 1.44 11.08 7.64
CA GLN A 57 2.18 11.49 6.45
C GLN A 57 1.49 11.06 5.16
N VAL A 58 1.08 9.79 5.08
CA VAL A 58 0.41 9.23 3.89
C VAL A 58 -0.93 9.93 3.70
N GLN A 59 -1.71 10.10 4.76
CA GLN A 59 -3.00 10.78 4.69
C GLN A 59 -2.88 12.23 4.22
N LYS A 60 -1.86 12.97 4.66
CA LYS A 60 -1.58 14.33 4.18
C LYS A 60 -1.26 14.38 2.69
N LEU A 61 -0.46 13.43 2.20
CA LEU A 61 -0.11 13.38 0.79
C LEU A 61 -1.30 12.99 -0.09
N ILE A 62 -2.22 12.18 0.43
CA ILE A 62 -3.49 11.86 -0.25
C ILE A 62 -4.42 13.08 -0.26
N ASP A 63 -4.57 13.77 0.87
CA ASP A 63 -5.38 14.99 0.99
C ASP A 63 -4.87 16.12 0.07
N ALA A 64 -3.55 16.24 -0.07
CA ALA A 64 -2.90 17.13 -1.02
C ALA A 64 -3.05 16.70 -2.50
N GLY A 65 -3.59 15.51 -2.77
CA GLY A 65 -3.72 14.94 -4.11
C GLY A 65 -2.42 14.46 -4.75
N GLU A 66 -1.33 14.37 -3.98
CA GLU A 66 -0.02 13.93 -4.47
C GLU A 66 0.09 12.39 -4.54
N LEU A 67 -0.59 11.70 -3.62
CA LEU A 67 -0.79 10.26 -3.65
C LEU A 67 -2.27 9.93 -3.89
N VAL A 68 -2.52 8.84 -4.61
CA VAL A 68 -3.88 8.34 -4.81
C VAL A 68 -3.97 6.87 -4.44
N ILE A 69 -5.15 6.49 -3.96
CA ILE A 69 -5.48 5.09 -3.71
C ILE A 69 -6.07 4.53 -5.01
N GLY A 70 -5.32 3.64 -5.66
CA GLY A 70 -5.80 2.83 -6.77
C GLY A 70 -6.45 1.56 -6.23
N ASP A 71 -7.68 1.31 -6.69
CA ASP A 71 -8.34 0.02 -6.53
C ASP A 71 -8.01 -0.87 -7.73
N LYS A 72 -7.95 -2.19 -7.52
CA LYS A 72 -7.68 -3.15 -8.59
C LYS A 72 -8.93 -3.43 -9.41
#